data_AF-A0A849GW43-F1
#
_entry.id   AF-A0A849GW43-F1
#
_cell.length_a   1.000
_cell.length_b   1.000
_cell.length_c   1.000
_cell.angle_alpha   90.00
_cell.angle_beta   90.00
_cell.angle_gamma   90.00
#
_symmetry.space_group_name_H-M   'P 1'
#
loop_
_entity.id
_entity.type
_entity.pdbx_description
1 polymer ?
#
loop_
_entity_poly.entity_id
_entity_poly.type
_entity_poly.pdbx_seq_one_letter_code
_entity_poly.pdbx_strand_id
1 'polypeptide(L)'
;MTALPRRFRRREDGSLTIFSLFLFILLLMISGMAVDMVMHERQRVHMQNTLDSAILAAGSLDSGATTEAEMTAMVNDYVAKAGIDPSRITVTPRITGSSSRTISATGRFEIDTIFMGLMGINEMHGGVGGAAEVGEEKVEIVLVLDVSGSMGRDGKIEALRPAAKDFVTEIISKLGADRVSFSVVPYNHQVHVDDDLRSRLDWDDALRTVLPANVAPYPGAITTYA
;
A
#
# COMPACT_ATOMS: atom_id res chain seq x y z
N MET A 1 -59.89 -17.70 -64.72
CA MET A 1 -59.64 -17.19 -63.36
C MET A 1 -59.03 -18.31 -62.50
N THR A 2 -57.71 -18.51 -62.45
CA THR A 2 -57.06 -19.43 -61.47
C THR A 2 -55.53 -19.39 -61.61
N ALA A 3 -54.87 -18.33 -61.13
CA ALA A 3 -53.40 -18.32 -60.99
C ALA A 3 -52.89 -17.63 -59.72
N LEU A 4 -53.79 -17.18 -58.84
CA LEU A 4 -53.46 -16.42 -57.65
C LEU A 4 -52.80 -17.25 -56.51
N PRO A 5 -53.17 -18.52 -56.22
CA PRO A 5 -52.70 -19.18 -54.99
C PRO A 5 -51.21 -19.60 -55.03
N ARG A 6 -50.62 -19.78 -56.22
CA ARG A 6 -49.19 -20.14 -56.35
C ARG A 6 -48.23 -18.97 -56.10
N ARG A 7 -48.68 -17.72 -56.31
CA ARG A 7 -47.85 -16.51 -56.15
C ARG A 7 -47.68 -16.10 -54.69
N PHE A 8 -48.65 -16.39 -53.82
CA PHE A 8 -48.54 -16.12 -52.38
C PHE A 8 -47.59 -17.09 -51.66
N ARG A 9 -47.50 -18.34 -52.12
CA ARG A 9 -46.63 -19.37 -51.53
C ARG A 9 -45.13 -19.19 -51.81
N ARG A 10 -44.76 -18.19 -52.61
CA ARG A 10 -43.40 -17.96 -53.13
C ARG A 10 -42.87 -16.55 -52.83
N ARG A 11 -43.61 -15.75 -52.04
CA ARG A 11 -43.15 -14.43 -51.60
C ARG A 11 -42.25 -14.60 -50.39
N GLU A 12 -40.94 -14.52 -50.61
CA GLU A 12 -39.90 -14.57 -49.58
C GLU A 12 -39.45 -13.15 -49.16
N ASP A 13 -40.03 -12.10 -49.77
CA ASP A 13 -39.64 -10.68 -49.68
C ASP A 13 -39.71 -10.07 -48.26
N GLY A 14 -40.08 -10.85 -47.23
CA GLY A 14 -40.13 -10.43 -45.83
C GLY A 14 -39.35 -11.32 -44.85
N SER A 15 -38.77 -12.43 -45.29
CA SER A 15 -38.07 -13.37 -44.40
C SER A 15 -36.76 -12.76 -43.87
N LEU A 16 -36.04 -12.01 -44.72
CA LEU A 16 -34.83 -11.27 -44.36
C LEU A 16 -35.12 -10.15 -43.36
N THR A 17 -36.27 -9.49 -43.44
CA THR A 17 -36.65 -8.43 -42.50
C THR A 17 -36.91 -9.01 -41.11
N ILE A 18 -37.66 -10.11 -41.01
CA ILE A 18 -37.88 -10.80 -39.73
C ILE A 18 -36.55 -11.30 -39.14
N PHE A 19 -35.69 -11.90 -39.96
CA PHE A 19 -34.36 -12.33 -39.53
C PHE A 19 -33.48 -11.17 -39.06
N SER A 20 -33.47 -10.04 -39.79
CA SER A 20 -32.71 -8.86 -39.40
C SER A 20 -33.21 -8.22 -38.11
N LEU A 21 -34.53 -8.21 -37.87
CA LEU A 21 -35.12 -7.69 -36.64
C LEU A 21 -34.73 -8.57 -35.45
N PHE A 22 -34.77 -9.89 -35.63
CA PHE A 22 -34.32 -10.83 -34.61
C PHE A 22 -32.83 -10.63 -34.28
N LEU A 23 -31.97 -10.51 -35.29
CA LEU A 23 -30.55 -10.26 -35.10
C LEU A 23 -30.30 -8.91 -34.41
N PHE A 24 -31.07 -7.88 -34.76
CA PHE A 24 -31.01 -6.56 -34.15
C PHE A 24 -31.37 -6.60 -32.66
N ILE A 25 -32.44 -7.29 -32.28
CA ILE A 25 -32.82 -7.48 -30.87
C ILE A 25 -31.71 -8.23 -30.12
N LEU A 26 -31.12 -9.25 -30.74
CA LEU A 26 -30.04 -10.04 -30.13
C LEU A 26 -28.79 -9.20 -29.90
N LEU A 27 -28.42 -8.33 -30.86
CA LEU A 27 -27.33 -7.36 -30.70
C LEU A 27 -27.61 -6.35 -29.59
N LEU A 28 -28.85 -5.84 -29.48
CA LEU A 28 -29.24 -4.95 -28.39
C LEU A 28 -29.15 -5.64 -27.02
N MET A 29 -29.55 -6.91 -26.93
CA MET A 29 -29.42 -7.68 -25.68
C MET A 29 -27.95 -7.84 -25.27
N ILE A 30 -27.07 -8.26 -26.20
CA ILE A 30 -25.64 -8.41 -25.91
C ILE A 30 -25.03 -7.06 -25.51
N SER A 31 -25.37 -5.99 -26.23
CA SER A 31 -24.89 -4.64 -25.90
C SER A 31 -25.39 -4.19 -24.51
N GLY A 32 -26.63 -4.51 -24.16
CA GLY A 32 -27.19 -4.21 -22.85
C GLY A 32 -26.45 -4.94 -21.72
N MET A 33 -26.18 -6.24 -21.91
CA MET A 33 -25.37 -7.02 -20.96
C MET A 33 -23.97 -6.42 -20.76
N ALA A 34 -23.35 -5.94 -21.83
CA ALA A 34 -22.05 -5.26 -21.74
C ALA A 34 -22.12 -3.98 -20.89
N VAL A 35 -23.20 -3.20 -21.01
CA VAL A 35 -23.42 -2.00 -20.20
C VAL A 35 -23.58 -2.35 -18.72
N ASP A 36 -24.39 -3.36 -18.40
CA ASP A 36 -24.58 -3.81 -17.02
C ASP A 36 -23.27 -4.32 -16.41
N MET A 37 -22.44 -5.03 -17.18
CA MET A 37 -21.12 -5.48 -16.74
C MET A 37 -20.18 -4.30 -16.46
N VAL A 38 -20.18 -3.28 -17.31
CA VAL A 38 -19.36 -2.06 -17.10
C VAL A 38 -19.82 -1.31 -15.86
N MET A 39 -21.13 -1.22 -15.62
CA MET A 39 -21.65 -0.61 -14.38
C MET A 39 -21.23 -1.39 -13.14
N HIS A 40 -21.24 -2.72 -13.21
CA HIS A 40 -20.77 -3.58 -12.14
C HIS A 40 -19.28 -3.38 -11.82
N GLU A 41 -18.42 -3.43 -12.85
CA GLU A 41 -16.99 -3.22 -12.66
C GLU A 41 -16.66 -1.81 -12.20
N ARG A 42 -17.40 -0.80 -12.67
CA ARG A 42 -17.23 0.58 -12.19
C ARG A 42 -17.47 0.68 -10.69
N GLN A 43 -18.54 0.06 -10.19
CA GLN A 43 -18.85 0.06 -8.77
C GLN A 43 -17.80 -0.74 -7.97
N ARG A 44 -17.38 -1.89 -8.49
CA ARG A 44 -16.31 -2.70 -7.88
C ARG A 44 -15.03 -1.89 -7.71
N VAL A 45 -14.57 -1.23 -8.76
CA VAL A 45 -13.36 -0.39 -8.74
C VAL A 45 -13.53 0.81 -7.82
N HIS A 46 -14.68 1.47 -7.84
CA HIS A 46 -14.95 2.60 -6.95
C HIS A 46 -14.90 2.19 -5.47
N MET A 47 -15.51 1.07 -5.12
CA MET A 47 -15.52 0.56 -3.75
C MET A 47 -14.12 0.09 -3.32
N GLN A 48 -13.37 -0.58 -4.21
CA GLN A 48 -11.99 -0.99 -3.94
C GLN A 48 -11.07 0.21 -3.68
N ASN A 49 -11.07 1.21 -4.56
CA ASN A 49 -10.23 2.40 -4.42
C ASN A 49 -10.56 3.18 -3.14
N THR A 50 -11.84 3.23 -2.77
CA THR A 50 -12.28 3.88 -1.53
C THR A 50 -11.80 3.11 -0.32
N LEU A 51 -11.97 1.78 -0.33
CA LEU A 51 -11.55 0.90 0.76
C LEU A 51 -10.02 0.92 0.94
N ASP A 52 -9.24 0.91 -0.13
CA ASP A 52 -7.78 1.01 -0.07
C ASP A 52 -7.33 2.36 0.52
N SER A 53 -7.96 3.45 0.09
CA SER A 53 -7.67 4.79 0.64
C SER A 53 -8.05 4.89 2.12
N ALA A 54 -9.19 4.30 2.51
CA ALA A 54 -9.66 4.29 3.90
C ALA A 54 -8.74 3.47 4.81
N ILE A 55 -8.34 2.28 4.36
CA ILE A 55 -7.39 1.40 5.06
C ILE A 55 -6.04 2.10 5.23
N LEU A 56 -5.51 2.74 4.17
CA LEU A 56 -4.24 3.47 4.27
C LEU A 56 -4.34 4.68 5.21
N ALA A 57 -5.43 5.44 5.14
CA ALA A 57 -5.66 6.57 6.02
C ALA A 57 -5.72 6.13 7.50
N ALA A 58 -6.50 5.09 7.80
CA ALA A 58 -6.65 4.56 9.14
C ALA A 58 -5.41 3.82 9.66
N GLY A 59 -4.64 3.18 8.78
CA GLY A 59 -3.40 2.49 9.12
C GLY A 59 -2.22 3.42 9.33
N SER A 60 -2.27 4.66 8.82
CA SER A 60 -1.18 5.62 8.96
C SER A 60 -0.86 5.94 10.43
N LEU A 61 0.43 6.08 10.76
CA LEU A 61 0.87 6.39 12.13
C LEU A 61 0.45 7.80 12.58
N ASP A 62 0.20 8.70 11.63
CA ASP A 62 -0.25 10.08 11.85
C ASP A 62 -1.79 10.22 11.89
N SER A 63 -2.53 9.11 11.74
CA SER A 63 -4.00 9.11 11.79
C SER A 63 -4.58 9.59 13.13
N GLY A 64 -3.78 9.61 14.20
CA GLY A 64 -4.24 9.90 15.56
C GLY A 64 -5.06 8.76 16.18
N ALA A 65 -5.35 7.69 15.43
CA ALA A 65 -5.96 6.48 15.96
C ALA A 65 -4.93 5.70 16.79
N THR A 66 -5.26 5.44 18.05
CA THR A 66 -4.41 4.72 19.02
C THR A 66 -4.96 3.34 19.34
N THR A 67 -6.23 3.11 19.06
CA THR A 67 -6.93 1.84 19.33
C THR A 67 -7.52 1.23 18.06
N GLU A 68 -7.74 -0.09 18.10
CA GLU A 68 -8.41 -0.83 17.02
C GLU A 68 -9.83 -0.33 16.73
N ALA A 69 -10.53 0.12 17.77
CA ALA A 69 -11.86 0.69 17.65
C ALA A 69 -11.85 2.04 16.90
N GLU A 70 -10.88 2.91 17.18
CA GLU A 70 -10.69 4.19 16.48
C GLU A 70 -10.33 3.98 15.01
N MET A 71 -9.44 3.03 14.71
CA MET A 71 -9.11 2.66 13.33
C MET A 71 -10.35 2.18 12.56
N THR A 72 -11.18 1.34 13.20
CA THR A 72 -12.44 0.87 12.61
C THR A 72 -13.42 2.02 12.37
N ALA A 73 -13.56 2.91 13.35
CA ALA A 73 -14.43 4.09 13.22
C ALA A 73 -13.96 5.01 12.09
N MET A 74 -12.65 5.19 11.92
CA MET A 74 -12.07 5.98 10.85
C MET A 74 -12.34 5.39 9.46
N VAL A 75 -12.17 4.07 9.29
CA VAL A 75 -12.52 3.40 8.02
C VAL A 75 -14.01 3.58 7.70
N ASN A 76 -14.87 3.40 8.70
CA ASN A 76 -16.32 3.55 8.52
C ASN A 76 -16.72 5.00 8.17
N ASP A 77 -16.11 6.00 8.81
CA ASP A 77 -16.34 7.42 8.50
C ASP A 77 -15.85 7.78 7.09
N TYR A 78 -14.68 7.27 6.68
CA TYR A 78 -14.12 7.49 5.35
C TYR A 78 -15.04 6.92 4.25
N VAL A 79 -15.51 5.70 4.46
CA VAL A 79 -16.44 5.00 3.56
C VAL A 79 -17.79 5.71 3.50
N ALA A 80 -18.33 6.15 4.65
CA ALA A 80 -19.58 6.91 4.71
C ALA A 80 -19.48 8.23 3.93
N LYS A 81 -18.36 8.94 4.05
CA LYS A 81 -18.08 10.17 3.28
C LYS A 81 -17.97 9.93 1.78
N ALA A 82 -17.56 8.73 1.36
CA ALA A 82 -17.56 8.32 -0.04
C ALA A 82 -18.93 7.86 -0.55
N GLY A 83 -19.98 7.90 0.28
CA GLY A 83 -21.34 7.50 -0.10
C GLY A 83 -21.58 5.99 -0.09
N ILE A 84 -20.69 5.22 0.53
CA ILE A 84 -20.85 3.78 0.72
C ILE A 84 -21.40 3.54 2.13
N ASP A 85 -22.38 2.65 2.25
CA ASP A 85 -22.92 2.26 3.54
C ASP A 85 -21.88 1.44 4.34
N PRO A 86 -21.44 1.91 5.53
CA PRO A 86 -20.50 1.19 6.36
C PRO A 86 -21.00 -0.19 6.80
N SER A 87 -22.33 -0.42 6.86
CA SER A 87 -22.92 -1.71 7.22
C SER A 87 -22.53 -2.84 6.25
N ARG A 88 -22.16 -2.47 5.02
CA ARG A 88 -21.72 -3.38 3.96
C ARG A 88 -20.24 -3.71 4.01
N ILE A 89 -19.52 -3.19 5.02
CA ILE A 89 -18.08 -3.38 5.21
C ILE A 89 -17.81 -4.07 6.54
N THR A 90 -16.94 -5.06 6.50
CA THR A 90 -16.36 -5.73 7.67
C THR A 90 -14.91 -5.32 7.79
N VAL A 91 -14.57 -4.60 8.86
CA VAL A 91 -13.21 -4.14 9.17
C VAL A 91 -12.62 -5.03 10.26
N THR A 92 -11.39 -5.50 10.03
CA THR A 92 -10.61 -6.30 10.97
C THR A 92 -9.28 -5.59 11.23
N PRO A 93 -9.23 -4.67 12.20
CA PRO A 93 -7.99 -4.04 12.64
C PRO A 93 -7.13 -5.01 13.46
N ARG A 94 -5.81 -4.81 13.44
CA ARG A 94 -4.85 -5.52 14.30
C ARG A 94 -3.66 -4.63 14.62
N ILE A 95 -3.45 -4.32 15.89
CA ILE A 95 -2.23 -3.63 16.34
C ILE A 95 -1.20 -4.68 16.74
N THR A 96 -0.02 -4.67 16.12
CA THR A 96 1.07 -5.61 16.42
C THR A 96 2.24 -4.87 17.07
N GLY A 97 2.35 -4.97 18.40
CA GLY A 97 3.38 -4.28 19.18
C GLY A 97 3.09 -2.78 19.35
N SER A 98 4.09 -2.01 19.78
CA SER A 98 3.98 -0.55 19.96
C SER A 98 4.02 0.24 18.65
N SER A 99 4.45 -0.40 17.56
CA SER A 99 5.06 0.28 16.40
C SER A 99 4.65 -0.29 15.03
N SER A 100 3.79 -1.32 14.98
CA SER A 100 3.26 -1.85 13.73
C SER A 100 1.75 -2.01 13.83
N ARG A 101 1.06 -1.63 12.76
CA ARG A 101 -0.39 -1.68 12.66
C ARG A 101 -0.74 -2.34 11.35
N THR A 102 -1.58 -3.36 11.41
CA THR A 102 -2.17 -3.98 10.23
C THR A 102 -3.66 -3.71 10.28
N ILE A 103 -4.23 -3.22 9.20
CA ILE A 103 -5.67 -3.07 9.08
C ILE A 103 -6.12 -3.75 7.80
N SER A 104 -7.16 -4.57 7.93
CA SER A 104 -7.79 -5.22 6.78
C SER A 104 -9.27 -4.89 6.77
N ALA A 105 -9.84 -4.72 5.58
CA ALA A 105 -11.27 -4.56 5.42
C ALA A 105 -11.76 -5.33 4.20
N THR A 106 -13.00 -5.81 4.30
CA THR A 106 -13.71 -6.48 3.22
C THR A 106 -15.08 -5.84 3.07
N GLY A 107 -15.53 -5.65 1.84
CA GLY A 107 -16.82 -5.03 1.54
C GLY A 107 -17.61 -5.90 0.57
N ARG A 108 -18.94 -5.86 0.69
CA ARG A 108 -19.86 -6.47 -0.28
C ARG A 108 -20.74 -5.40 -0.90
N PHE A 109 -21.11 -5.57 -2.15
CA PHE A 109 -22.03 -4.68 -2.84
C PHE A 109 -22.96 -5.44 -3.75
N GLU A 110 -24.09 -4.78 -4.04
CA GLU A 110 -25.18 -5.30 -4.87
C GLU A 110 -25.59 -4.19 -5.81
N ILE A 111 -25.80 -4.54 -7.08
CA ILE A 111 -26.15 -3.60 -8.14
C ILE A 111 -27.31 -4.19 -8.92
N ASP A 112 -28.36 -3.39 -9.05
CA ASP A 112 -29.49 -3.70 -9.92
C ASP A 112 -29.04 -3.65 -11.39
N THR A 113 -29.36 -4.69 -12.13
CA THR A 113 -29.06 -4.73 -13.57
C THR A 113 -30.24 -4.20 -14.37
N ILE A 114 -29.95 -3.51 -15.47
CA ILE A 114 -31.00 -2.88 -16.28
C ILE A 114 -31.42 -3.81 -17.42
N PHE A 115 -30.44 -4.37 -18.15
CA PHE A 115 -30.67 -5.18 -19.34
C PHE A 115 -30.68 -6.68 -19.02
N MET A 116 -29.82 -7.15 -18.11
CA MET A 116 -29.85 -8.52 -17.60
C MET A 116 -31.11 -8.79 -16.79
N GLY A 117 -31.70 -7.77 -16.15
CA GLY A 117 -33.01 -7.84 -15.48
C GLY A 117 -34.14 -8.26 -16.42
N LEU A 118 -34.09 -7.81 -17.68
CA LEU A 118 -35.05 -8.24 -18.72
C LEU A 118 -34.93 -9.73 -19.07
N MET A 119 -33.79 -10.36 -18.74
CA MET A 119 -33.52 -11.79 -18.93
C MET A 119 -33.69 -12.59 -17.63
N GLY A 120 -34.18 -11.95 -16.55
CA GLY A 120 -34.47 -12.59 -15.27
C GLY A 120 -33.33 -12.56 -14.24
N ILE A 121 -32.21 -11.90 -14.54
CA ILE A 121 -31.11 -11.67 -13.58
C ILE A 121 -31.27 -10.25 -13.09
N ASN A 122 -31.95 -10.01 -11.96
CA ASN A 122 -32.25 -8.64 -11.53
C ASN A 122 -31.08 -7.96 -10.83
N GLU A 123 -30.20 -8.71 -10.17
CA GLU A 123 -29.14 -8.18 -9.31
C GLU A 123 -27.82 -8.92 -9.56
N MET A 124 -26.71 -8.19 -9.41
CA MET A 124 -25.37 -8.76 -9.35
C MET A 124 -24.70 -8.37 -8.04
N HIS A 125 -24.15 -9.39 -7.37
CA HIS A 125 -23.37 -9.22 -6.15
C HIS A 125 -21.88 -9.22 -6.45
N GLY A 126 -21.12 -8.48 -5.66
CA GLY A 126 -19.66 -8.44 -5.75
C GLY A 126 -19.02 -8.21 -4.39
N GLY A 127 -17.70 -8.41 -4.35
CA GLY A 127 -16.89 -8.23 -3.16
C GLY A 127 -15.60 -7.48 -3.46
N VAL A 128 -15.16 -6.70 -2.48
CA VAL A 128 -13.88 -6.01 -2.46
C VAL A 128 -13.15 -6.34 -1.16
N GLY A 129 -11.83 -6.25 -1.18
CA GLY A 129 -11.03 -6.54 0.00
C GLY A 129 -9.62 -6.00 -0.14
N GLY A 130 -9.07 -5.58 0.99
CA GLY A 130 -7.73 -5.01 1.06
C GLY A 130 -7.17 -5.14 2.46
N ALA A 131 -5.84 -5.07 2.55
CA ALA A 131 -5.12 -4.95 3.80
C ALA A 131 -3.95 -3.99 3.61
N ALA A 132 -3.69 -3.16 4.61
CA ALA A 132 -2.46 -2.40 4.72
C ALA A 132 -1.75 -2.78 6.00
N GLU A 133 -0.44 -2.91 5.90
CA GLU A 133 0.46 -3.01 7.03
C GLU A 133 1.34 -1.77 7.03
N VAL A 134 1.31 -1.04 8.13
CA VAL A 134 2.15 0.13 8.38
C VAL A 134 3.02 -0.19 9.57
N GLY A 135 4.30 -0.35 9.31
CA GLY A 135 5.33 -0.50 10.33
C GLY A 135 6.10 0.81 10.49
N GLU A 136 6.66 1.02 11.69
CA GLU A 136 7.68 2.06 11.88
C GLU A 136 8.97 1.69 11.15
N GLU A 137 9.39 2.55 10.22
CA GLU A 137 10.68 2.44 9.55
C GLU A 137 11.81 2.80 10.53
N LYS A 138 12.74 1.87 10.71
CA LYS A 138 13.97 2.08 11.49
C LYS A 138 15.04 2.63 10.56
N VAL A 139 15.64 3.76 10.92
CA VAL A 139 16.64 4.47 10.11
C VAL A 139 18.02 4.32 10.75
N GLU A 140 19.01 3.93 9.95
CA GLU A 140 20.42 3.90 10.37
C GLU A 140 21.20 5.01 9.64
N ILE A 141 21.83 5.91 10.41
CA ILE A 141 22.55 7.07 9.89
C ILE A 141 24.04 6.90 10.20
N VAL A 142 24.87 6.92 9.16
CA VAL A 142 26.32 6.85 9.27
C VAL A 142 26.94 8.23 9.10
N LEU A 143 27.55 8.75 10.17
CA LEU A 143 28.26 10.02 10.21
C LEU A 143 29.74 9.79 9.93
N VAL A 144 30.19 10.12 8.72
CA VAL A 144 31.62 10.07 8.36
C VAL A 144 32.26 11.43 8.65
N LEU A 145 33.13 11.50 9.66
CA LEU A 145 33.66 12.75 10.19
C LEU A 145 35.16 12.89 9.88
N ASP A 146 35.55 13.97 9.20
CA ASP A 146 36.97 14.29 8.96
C ASP A 146 37.63 14.79 10.27
N VAL A 147 38.70 14.10 10.68
CA VAL A 147 39.54 14.46 11.84
C VAL A 147 41.00 14.72 11.44
N SER A 148 41.23 15.08 10.18
CA SER A 148 42.54 15.42 9.63
C SER A 148 43.16 16.66 10.27
N GLY A 149 44.47 16.83 10.10
CA GLY A 149 45.20 17.98 10.63
C GLY A 149 44.70 19.35 10.12
N SER A 150 43.93 19.37 9.03
CA SER A 150 43.27 20.58 8.51
C SER A 150 42.05 21.00 9.34
N MET A 151 41.43 20.06 10.05
CA MET A 151 40.27 20.26 10.91
C MET A 151 40.64 20.84 12.28
N GLY A 152 41.90 20.67 12.72
CA GLY A 152 42.44 21.33 13.91
C GLY A 152 42.77 22.82 13.70
N ARG A 153 42.52 23.38 12.51
CA ARG A 153 42.74 24.80 12.20
C ARG A 153 41.43 25.56 12.24
N ASP A 154 41.52 26.85 12.55
CA ASP A 154 40.40 27.80 12.51
C ASP A 154 39.16 27.40 13.33
N GLY A 155 39.33 26.55 14.36
CA GLY A 155 38.25 26.09 15.22
C GLY A 155 37.25 25.13 14.54
N LYS A 156 37.60 24.51 13.41
CA LYS A 156 36.66 23.68 12.63
C LYS A 156 36.20 22.44 13.38
N ILE A 157 37.12 21.72 14.05
CA ILE A 157 36.76 20.53 14.83
C ILE A 157 36.00 20.91 16.11
N GLU A 158 36.27 22.08 16.67
CA GLU A 158 35.57 22.67 17.81
C GLU A 158 34.14 23.07 17.44
N ALA A 159 33.89 23.47 16.18
CA ALA A 159 32.56 23.73 15.65
C ALA A 159 31.83 22.45 15.20
N LEU A 160 32.54 21.45 14.67
CA LEU A 160 31.96 20.18 14.22
C LEU A 160 31.37 19.37 15.39
N ARG A 161 32.04 19.36 16.54
CA ARG A 161 31.57 18.61 17.73
C ARG A 161 30.18 19.01 18.22
N PRO A 162 29.88 20.30 18.49
CA PRO A 162 28.54 20.71 18.88
C PRO A 162 27.54 20.51 17.74
N ALA A 163 27.90 20.83 16.48
CA ALA A 163 27.01 20.63 15.34
C ALA A 163 26.59 19.16 15.16
N ALA A 164 27.51 18.21 15.31
CA ALA A 164 27.21 16.79 15.23
C ALA A 164 26.32 16.32 16.39
N LYS A 165 26.54 16.84 17.61
CA LYS A 165 25.69 16.56 18.78
C LYS A 165 24.28 17.12 18.61
N ASP A 166 24.17 18.34 18.09
CA ASP A 166 22.90 18.99 17.83
C ASP A 166 22.12 18.24 16.75
N PHE A 167 22.79 17.83 15.67
CA PHE A 167 22.19 16.98 14.63
C PHE A 167 21.64 15.68 15.19
N VAL A 168 22.44 14.92 15.94
CA VAL A 168 22.01 13.65 16.55
C VAL A 168 20.83 13.89 17.50
N THR A 169 20.91 14.93 18.32
CA THR A 169 19.87 15.27 19.30
C THR A 169 18.58 15.69 18.61
N GLU A 170 18.65 16.51 17.57
CA GLU A 170 17.49 16.95 16.79
C GLU A 170 16.80 15.76 16.12
N ILE A 171 17.56 14.89 15.48
CA ILE A 171 17.01 13.70 14.82
C ILE A 171 16.38 12.74 15.83
N ILE A 172 17.05 12.45 16.96
CA ILE A 172 16.48 11.61 18.03
C ILE A 172 15.22 12.25 18.61
N SER A 173 15.18 13.58 18.76
CA SER A 173 13.99 14.27 19.29
C SER A 173 12.79 14.20 18.34
N LYS A 174 13.03 14.22 17.03
CA LYS A 174 11.97 14.16 15.99
C LYS A 174 11.51 12.74 15.70
N LEU A 175 12.46 11.81 15.62
CA LEU A 175 12.20 10.44 15.21
C LEU A 175 12.12 9.46 16.38
N GLY A 176 12.55 9.79 17.60
CA GLY A 176 12.55 8.83 18.71
C GLY A 176 13.79 7.93 18.74
N ALA A 177 14.30 7.66 19.95
CA ALA A 177 15.56 6.95 20.18
C ALA A 177 15.52 5.46 19.80
N ASP A 178 14.33 4.89 19.68
CA ASP A 178 14.05 3.51 19.32
C ASP A 178 13.94 3.27 17.79
N ARG A 179 13.86 4.36 17.02
CA ARG A 179 13.70 4.31 15.55
C ARG A 179 14.95 4.74 14.79
N VAL A 180 15.89 5.43 15.42
CA VAL A 180 17.12 5.90 14.77
C VAL A 180 18.37 5.37 15.43
N SER A 181 19.25 4.76 14.64
CA SER A 181 20.57 4.34 15.08
C SER A 181 21.64 5.17 14.40
N PHE A 182 22.69 5.52 15.13
CA PHE A 182 23.81 6.31 14.62
C PHE A 182 25.10 5.52 14.70
N SER A 183 25.83 5.52 13.60
CA SER A 183 27.21 5.05 13.55
C SER A 183 28.12 6.24 13.22
N VAL A 184 29.23 6.37 13.93
CA VAL A 184 30.21 7.46 13.72
C VAL A 184 31.50 6.86 13.22
N VAL A 185 31.98 7.33 12.08
CA VAL A 185 33.20 6.87 11.43
C VAL A 185 34.17 8.04 11.29
N PRO A 186 35.12 8.21 12.23
CA PRO A 186 36.16 9.22 12.10
C PRO A 186 37.18 8.82 11.01
N TYR A 187 37.59 9.78 10.18
CA TYR A 187 38.53 9.56 9.08
C TYR A 187 39.66 10.60 9.08
N ASN A 188 40.90 10.13 8.93
CA ASN A 188 42.08 10.96 8.67
C ASN A 188 43.08 10.15 7.84
N HIS A 189 43.00 10.27 6.51
CA HIS A 189 43.74 9.44 5.52
C HIS A 189 43.42 7.94 5.56
N GLN A 190 43.20 7.38 6.74
CA GLN A 190 42.67 6.05 7.05
C GLN A 190 41.47 6.19 7.99
N VAL A 191 40.60 5.18 8.01
CA VAL A 191 39.49 5.13 8.98
C VAL A 191 40.08 4.91 10.36
N HIS A 192 39.73 5.78 11.29
CA HIS A 192 40.11 5.62 12.69
C HIS A 192 39.09 4.68 13.34
N VAL A 193 39.57 3.48 13.68
CA VAL A 193 38.82 2.47 14.42
C VAL A 193 39.39 2.51 15.83
N ASP A 194 38.55 2.90 16.79
CA ASP A 194 38.91 2.92 18.21
C ASP A 194 39.09 1.49 18.75
N ASP A 195 39.79 1.34 19.87
CA ASP A 195 40.17 0.01 20.38
C ASP A 195 38.97 -0.88 20.71
N ASP A 196 37.82 -0.29 21.08
CA ASP A 196 36.57 -1.03 21.31
C ASP A 196 36.02 -1.63 20.00
N LEU A 197 35.85 -0.82 18.96
CA LEU A 197 35.43 -1.29 17.64
C LEU A 197 36.48 -2.22 17.02
N ARG A 198 37.76 -1.98 17.28
CA ARG A 198 38.88 -2.80 16.82
C ARG A 198 38.91 -4.17 17.48
N SER A 199 38.50 -4.29 18.74
CA SER A 199 38.40 -5.60 19.42
C SER A 199 37.25 -6.47 18.89
N ARG A 200 36.29 -5.86 18.19
CA ARG A 200 35.06 -6.49 17.69
C ARG A 200 35.09 -6.79 16.20
N LEU A 201 35.91 -6.07 15.43
CA LEU A 201 36.30 -6.47 14.09
C LEU A 201 37.42 -7.52 14.20
N ASP A 202 37.26 -8.66 13.55
CA ASP A 202 38.25 -9.73 13.54
C ASP A 202 39.43 -9.30 12.63
N TRP A 203 40.36 -8.50 13.15
CA TRP A 203 41.54 -8.01 12.42
C TRP A 203 42.61 -9.09 12.35
N ASP A 204 42.34 -10.19 11.65
CA ASP A 204 43.42 -11.03 11.14
C ASP A 204 43.82 -10.53 9.75
N ASP A 205 45.13 -10.48 9.49
CA ASP A 205 45.77 -9.84 8.31
C ASP A 205 45.41 -10.52 6.97
N ALA A 206 44.57 -11.56 7.02
CA ALA A 206 44.01 -12.25 5.88
C ALA A 206 42.58 -11.77 5.62
N LEU A 207 42.42 -10.82 4.69
CA LEU A 207 41.13 -10.47 4.09
C LEU A 207 40.40 -11.71 3.52
N ARG A 208 39.62 -12.38 4.37
CA ARG A 208 38.63 -13.39 4.00
C ARG A 208 37.27 -12.96 4.53
N THR A 209 36.62 -12.07 3.78
CA THR A 209 35.19 -12.09 3.40
C THR A 209 34.19 -12.91 4.25
N VAL A 210 34.21 -12.83 5.57
CA VAL A 210 33.10 -13.25 6.44
C VAL A 210 33.16 -12.38 7.69
N LEU A 211 32.22 -11.44 7.84
CA LEU A 211 31.93 -10.89 9.15
C LEU A 211 31.57 -12.09 10.05
N PRO A 212 32.21 -12.28 11.22
CA PRO A 212 31.86 -13.42 12.06
C PRO A 212 30.37 -13.35 12.40
N ALA A 213 29.63 -14.40 12.04
CA ALA A 213 28.23 -14.52 12.40
C ALA A 213 28.10 -14.43 13.92
N ASN A 214 27.19 -13.59 14.43
CA ASN A 214 26.97 -13.28 15.85
C ASN A 214 27.98 -12.34 16.55
N VAL A 215 28.47 -11.28 15.91
CA VAL A 215 28.99 -10.15 16.71
C VAL A 215 27.81 -9.46 17.41
N ALA A 216 27.85 -9.41 18.74
CA ALA A 216 26.82 -8.75 19.53
C ALA A 216 26.65 -7.29 19.06
N PRO A 217 25.41 -6.82 18.80
CA PRO A 217 25.15 -5.44 18.38
C PRO A 217 25.73 -4.44 19.38
N TYR A 218 26.19 -3.28 18.90
CA TYR A 218 26.66 -2.23 19.81
C TYR A 218 25.48 -1.67 20.63
N PRO A 219 25.72 -1.14 21.84
CA PRO A 219 24.66 -0.49 22.62
C PRO A 219 24.02 0.66 21.81
N GLY A 220 22.76 0.49 21.42
CA GLY A 220 22.03 1.44 20.55
C GLY A 220 21.90 1.03 19.07
N ALA A 221 22.45 -0.13 18.67
CA ALA A 221 22.21 -0.70 17.36
C ALA A 221 20.77 -1.24 17.26
N ILE A 222 20.09 -0.85 16.20
CA ILE A 222 18.70 -1.29 15.93
C ILE A 222 18.69 -2.50 14.99
N THR A 223 19.77 -2.73 14.26
CA THR A 223 20.00 -3.84 13.32
C THR A 223 21.04 -4.80 13.89
N THR A 224 20.74 -6.11 13.81
CA THR A 224 21.72 -7.16 14.07
C THR A 224 22.25 -7.60 12.70
N TYR A 225 23.55 -7.48 12.46
CA TYR A 225 24.17 -8.05 11.27
C TYR A 225 24.12 -9.58 11.38
N ALA A 226 23.48 -10.24 10.42
CA ALA A 226 23.43 -11.71 10.32
C ALA A 226 24.71 -12.26 9.69
#